data_AF-A0AA95MGT0-F1
#
_entry.id   AF-A0AA95MGT0-F1
#
_cell.length_a   1.000
_cell.length_b   1.000
_cell.length_c   1.000
_cell.angle_alpha   90.00
_cell.angle_beta   90.00
_cell.angle_gamma   90.00
#
_symmetry.space_group_name_H-M   'P 1'
#
loop_
_entity.id
_entity.type
_entity.pdbx_description
1 polymer ?
#
loop_
_entity_poly.entity_id
_entity_poly.type
_entity_poly.pdbx_seq_one_letter_code
_entity_poly.pdbx_strand_id
1 'polypeptide(L)'
;MKKKWPIIAAITVVCSMSIGLYLGKLLVPDLPVGTVTACIAGSVLGVGIAVGTAKFRESRKRHNVPDVDERTWINIKNFYAFSLYISLFGSMLLVIVLFALGVKTIEIGALSIYLLALFMLLVIGTLVVKRQ
;
A
#
# COMPACT_ATOMS: atom_id res chain seq x y z
N MET A 1 8.20 1.54 -27.68
CA MET A 1 9.08 1.04 -26.59
C MET A 1 8.22 0.38 -25.53
N LYS A 2 8.34 -0.94 -25.29
CA LYS A 2 7.55 -1.62 -24.24
C LYS A 2 7.90 -1.00 -22.89
N LYS A 3 6.95 -0.28 -22.30
CA LYS A 3 7.13 0.52 -21.08
C LYS A 3 7.39 -0.46 -19.92
N LYS A 4 8.67 -0.69 -19.55
CA LYS A 4 9.09 -1.66 -18.50
C LYS A 4 8.79 -1.21 -17.06
N TRP A 5 8.21 -0.03 -16.89
CA TRP A 5 7.81 0.56 -15.61
C TRP A 5 6.99 -0.34 -14.67
N PRO A 6 5.99 -1.13 -15.12
CA PRO A 6 5.23 -1.98 -14.20
C PRO A 6 6.08 -3.14 -13.66
N ILE A 7 7.06 -3.62 -14.43
CA ILE A 7 7.99 -4.67 -13.99
C ILE A 7 8.97 -4.10 -12.95
N ILE A 8 9.46 -2.88 -13.17
CA ILE A 8 10.36 -2.20 -12.22
C ILE A 8 9.61 -1.97 -10.89
N ALA A 9 8.38 -1.45 -10.94
CA ALA A 9 7.56 -1.26 -9.75
C ALA A 9 7.29 -2.58 -8.99
N ALA A 10 6.97 -3.65 -9.71
CA ALA A 10 6.77 -4.98 -9.13
C ALA A 10 8.04 -5.49 -8.41
N ILE A 11 9.21 -5.35 -9.04
CA ILE A 11 10.49 -5.73 -8.44
C ILE A 11 10.78 -4.90 -7.19
N THR A 12 10.56 -3.58 -7.25
CA THR A 12 10.79 -2.69 -6.09
C THR A 12 9.91 -3.09 -4.90
N VAL A 13 8.63 -3.37 -5.11
CA VAL A 13 7.71 -3.80 -4.05
C VAL A 13 8.18 -5.11 -3.42
N VAL A 14 8.50 -6.12 -4.25
CA VAL A 14 8.94 -7.44 -3.75
C VAL A 14 10.27 -7.32 -3.00
N CYS A 15 11.24 -6.56 -3.51
CA CYS A 15 12.52 -6.35 -2.83
C CYS A 15 12.37 -5.62 -1.49
N SER A 16 11.54 -4.56 -1.43
CA SER A 16 11.27 -3.84 -0.18
C SER A 16 10.62 -4.73 0.89
N MET A 17 9.73 -5.62 0.48
CA MET A 17 9.08 -6.58 1.38
C MET A 17 10.08 -7.59 1.95
N SER A 18 10.97 -8.12 1.11
CA SER A 18 12.01 -9.06 1.53
C SER A 18 12.97 -8.44 2.55
N ILE A 19 13.32 -7.16 2.37
CA ILE A 19 14.12 -6.40 3.33
C ILE A 19 13.35 -6.22 4.65
N GLY A 20 12.07 -5.86 4.59
CA GLY A 20 11.21 -5.73 5.77
C GLY A 20 11.08 -7.04 6.57
N LEU A 21 10.91 -8.17 5.88
CA LEU A 21 10.86 -9.50 6.50
C LEU A 21 12.20 -9.90 7.12
N TYR A 22 13.32 -9.59 6.45
CA TYR A 22 14.65 -9.84 6.98
C TYR A 22 14.89 -9.05 8.28
N LEU A 23 14.55 -7.75 8.29
CA LEU A 23 14.64 -6.92 9.49
C LEU A 23 13.68 -7.39 10.60
N GLY A 24 12.46 -7.80 10.23
CA GLY A 24 11.49 -8.35 11.18
C GLY A 24 11.99 -9.63 11.87
N LYS A 25 12.63 -10.54 11.12
CA LYS A 25 13.25 -11.75 11.68
C LYS A 25 14.44 -11.44 12.59
N LEU A 26 15.17 -10.34 12.31
CA LEU A 26 16.30 -9.91 13.13
C LEU A 26 15.84 -9.34 14.48
N LEU A 27 14.68 -8.70 14.52
CA LEU A 27 14.07 -8.14 15.73
C LEU A 27 13.25 -9.17 16.54
N VAL A 28 12.64 -10.15 15.85
CA VAL A 28 11.83 -11.20 16.48
C VAL A 28 12.30 -12.57 15.95
N PRO A 29 13.20 -13.26 16.67
CA PRO A 29 13.82 -14.50 16.18
C PRO A 29 12.83 -15.66 16.02
N ASP A 30 11.76 -15.70 16.82
CA ASP A 30 10.69 -16.72 16.75
C ASP A 30 9.56 -16.34 15.79
N LEU A 31 9.87 -15.71 14.66
CA LEU A 31 8.86 -15.37 13.67
C LEU A 31 8.30 -16.66 13.03
N PRO A 32 7.00 -16.99 13.18
CA PRO A 32 6.45 -18.21 12.63
C PRO A 32 6.59 -18.23 11.11
N VAL A 33 7.00 -19.39 10.58
CA VAL A 33 7.17 -19.59 9.12
C VAL A 33 5.86 -19.28 8.38
N GLY A 34 4.70 -19.57 8.99
CA GLY A 34 3.38 -19.25 8.45
C GLY A 34 3.15 -17.75 8.24
N THR A 35 3.69 -16.88 9.10
CA THR A 35 3.58 -15.43 8.95
C THR A 35 4.42 -14.95 7.78
N VAL A 36 5.64 -15.48 7.64
CA VAL A 36 6.55 -15.14 6.54
C VAL A 36 5.94 -15.58 5.20
N THR A 37 5.41 -16.80 5.11
CA THR A 37 4.79 -17.31 3.89
C THR A 37 3.53 -16.54 3.53
N ALA A 38 2.69 -16.17 4.51
CA ALA A 38 1.50 -15.35 4.28
C ALA A 38 1.86 -13.96 3.74
N CYS A 39 2.89 -13.30 4.28
CA CYS A 39 3.37 -12.01 3.77
C CYS A 39 3.88 -12.11 2.33
N ILE A 40 4.68 -13.13 2.02
CA ILE A 40 5.22 -13.34 0.67
C ILE A 40 4.07 -13.65 -0.31
N ALA A 41 3.17 -14.57 0.05
CA ALA A 41 2.03 -14.95 -0.78
C ALA A 41 1.10 -13.77 -1.06
N GLY A 42 0.77 -12.96 -0.04
CA GLY A 42 -0.03 -11.75 -0.19
C GLY A 42 0.61 -10.72 -1.13
N SER A 43 1.94 -10.57 -1.04
CA SER A 43 2.70 -9.65 -1.90
C SER A 43 2.68 -10.09 -3.37
N VAL A 44 2.93 -11.38 -3.62
CA VAL A 44 2.92 -11.96 -4.97
C VAL A 44 1.52 -11.87 -5.58
N LEU A 45 0.48 -12.19 -4.81
CA LEU A 45 -0.92 -12.06 -5.26
C LEU A 45 -1.27 -10.60 -5.57
N GLY A 46 -0.93 -9.65 -4.69
CA GLY A 46 -1.20 -8.23 -4.89
C GLY A 46 -0.53 -7.69 -6.17
N VAL A 47 0.74 -8.01 -6.38
CA VAL A 47 1.47 -7.65 -7.60
C VAL A 47 0.87 -8.34 -8.83
N GLY A 48 0.51 -9.62 -8.72
CA GLY A 48 -0.13 -10.37 -9.81
C GLY A 48 -1.44 -9.74 -10.27
N ILE A 49 -2.30 -9.33 -9.33
CA ILE A 49 -3.55 -8.62 -9.63
C ILE A 49 -3.27 -7.26 -10.28
N ALA A 50 -2.31 -6.49 -9.76
CA ALA A 50 -1.97 -5.18 -10.31
C ALA A 50 -1.43 -5.26 -11.75
N VAL A 51 -0.54 -6.23 -12.03
CA VAL A 51 -0.01 -6.45 -13.39
C VAL A 51 -1.09 -7.02 -14.31
N GLY A 52 -1.92 -7.94 -13.82
CA GLY A 52 -3.02 -8.53 -14.57
C GLY A 52 -4.05 -7.48 -15.01
N THR A 53 -4.48 -6.61 -14.08
CA THR A 53 -5.41 -5.51 -14.38
C THR A 53 -4.82 -4.49 -15.35
N ALA A 54 -3.53 -4.16 -15.21
CA ALA A 54 -2.84 -3.28 -16.15
C ALA A 54 -2.80 -3.87 -17.57
N LYS A 55 -2.42 -5.15 -17.69
CA LYS A 55 -2.34 -5.85 -18.98
C LYS A 55 -3.72 -6.00 -19.63
N PHE A 56 -4.74 -6.32 -18.84
CA PHE A 56 -6.13 -6.39 -19.30
C PHE A 56 -6.62 -5.04 -19.83
N ARG A 57 -6.31 -3.95 -19.13
CA ARG A 57 -6.66 -2.58 -19.57
C ARG A 57 -5.91 -2.19 -20.84
N GLU A 58 -4.64 -2.56 -20.96
CA GLU A 58 -3.83 -2.32 -22.17
C GLU A 58 -4.38 -3.07 -23.38
N SER A 59 -4.77 -4.34 -23.22
CA SER A 59 -5.40 -5.14 -24.27
C SER A 59 -6.76 -4.59 -24.76
N ARG A 60 -7.43 -3.76 -23.95
CA ARG A 60 -8.73 -3.16 -24.28
C ARG A 60 -8.60 -1.77 -24.94
N LYS A 61 -7.41 -1.17 -24.99
CA LYS A 61 -7.24 0.15 -25.63
C LYS A 61 -7.10 -0.01 -27.14
N ARG A 62 -8.06 0.57 -27.87
CA ARG A 62 -8.01 0.66 -29.34
C ARG A 62 -7.30 1.91 -29.87
N HIS A 63 -7.10 2.95 -29.06
CA HIS A 63 -6.53 4.24 -29.49
C HIS A 63 -5.42 4.73 -28.56
N ASN A 64 -4.47 5.49 -29.12
CA ASN A 64 -3.28 6.05 -28.45
C ASN A 64 -3.63 7.30 -27.61
N VAL A 65 -4.72 7.23 -26.84
CA VAL A 65 -5.13 8.30 -25.94
C VAL A 65 -4.33 8.15 -24.64
N PRO A 66 -3.73 9.23 -24.10
CA PRO A 66 -3.04 9.18 -22.82
C PRO A 66 -3.98 8.69 -21.71
N ASP A 67 -3.42 7.88 -20.80
CA ASP A 67 -4.19 7.17 -19.77
C ASP A 67 -4.79 8.05 -18.67
N VAL A 68 -4.17 9.20 -18.45
CA VAL A 68 -4.43 10.13 -17.35
C VAL A 68 -4.04 11.53 -17.83
N ASP A 69 -4.93 12.51 -17.64
CA ASP A 69 -4.64 13.91 -17.88
C ASP A 69 -3.71 14.48 -16.78
N GLU A 70 -2.94 15.53 -17.09
CA GLU A 70 -2.00 16.16 -16.16
C GLU A 70 -2.71 16.66 -14.89
N ARG A 71 -3.97 17.12 -15.04
CA ARG A 71 -4.83 17.55 -13.93
C ARG A 71 -5.15 16.40 -12.98
N THR A 72 -5.49 15.24 -13.52
CA THR A 72 -5.79 14.04 -12.74
C THR A 72 -4.54 13.56 -11.99
N TRP A 73 -3.35 13.69 -12.59
CA TRP A 73 -2.09 13.38 -11.92
C TRP A 73 -1.81 14.31 -10.72
N ILE A 74 -2.02 15.62 -10.90
CA ILE A 74 -1.84 16.61 -9.82
C ILE A 74 -2.83 16.35 -8.68
N ASN A 75 -4.09 16.04 -9.01
CA ASN A 75 -5.11 15.74 -8.00
C ASN A 75 -4.76 14.49 -7.18
N ILE A 76 -4.31 13.42 -7.83
CA ILE A 76 -3.87 12.20 -7.14
C ILE A 76 -2.67 12.51 -6.23
N LYS A 77 -1.69 13.28 -6.71
CA LYS A 77 -0.53 13.68 -5.91
C LYS A 77 -0.95 14.48 -4.67
N ASN A 78 -1.83 15.47 -4.84
CA ASN A 78 -2.31 16.31 -3.75
C ASN A 78 -3.13 15.49 -2.73
N PHE A 79 -3.97 14.56 -3.21
CA PHE A 79 -4.71 13.66 -2.36
C PHE A 79 -3.80 12.78 -1.50
N TYR A 80 -2.77 12.16 -2.10
CA TYR A 80 -1.83 11.33 -1.34
C TYR A 80 -1.00 12.15 -0.37
N ALA A 81 -0.57 13.36 -0.75
CA ALA A 81 0.15 14.25 0.15
C ALA A 81 -0.71 14.60 1.38
N PHE A 82 -1.96 15.01 1.16
CA PHE A 82 -2.89 15.35 2.24
C PHE A 82 -3.24 14.14 3.11
N SER A 83 -3.55 13.00 2.48
CA SER A 83 -3.87 11.75 3.19
C SER A 83 -2.69 11.24 4.01
N LEU A 84 -1.46 11.42 3.54
CA LEU A 84 -0.25 11.07 4.28
C LEU A 84 -0.13 11.92 5.55
N TYR A 85 -0.32 13.23 5.45
CA TYR A 85 -0.29 14.11 6.63
C TYR A 85 -1.39 13.74 7.63
N ILE A 86 -2.63 13.54 7.19
CA ILE A 86 -3.72 13.11 8.08
C ILE A 86 -3.41 11.77 8.72
N SER A 87 -2.92 10.80 7.95
CA SER A 87 -2.60 9.47 8.46
C SER A 87 -1.50 9.54 9.51
N LEU A 88 -0.42 10.29 9.27
CA LEU A 88 0.69 10.41 10.22
C LEU A 88 0.27 11.14 11.49
N PHE A 89 -0.30 12.35 11.34
CA PHE A 89 -0.72 13.14 12.49
C PHE A 89 -1.86 12.48 13.25
N GLY A 90 -2.85 11.91 12.56
CA GLY A 90 -3.95 11.17 13.15
C GLY A 90 -3.47 9.93 13.92
N SER A 91 -2.57 9.14 13.34
CA SER A 91 -2.00 7.98 14.04
C SER A 91 -1.19 8.39 15.27
N MET A 92 -0.38 9.45 15.16
CA MET A 92 0.40 9.98 16.28
C MET A 92 -0.51 10.45 17.42
N LEU A 93 -1.55 11.21 17.10
CA LEU A 93 -2.51 11.73 18.08
C LEU A 93 -3.26 10.58 18.76
N LEU A 94 -3.66 9.55 18.00
CA LEU A 94 -4.29 8.34 18.53
C LEU A 94 -3.37 7.64 19.55
N VAL A 95 -2.09 7.48 19.25
CA VAL A 95 -1.11 6.89 20.18
C VAL A 95 -0.96 7.72 21.45
N ILE A 96 -0.91 9.06 21.34
CA ILE A 96 -0.84 9.96 22.51
C ILE A 96 -2.07 9.78 23.40
N VAL A 97 -3.26 9.68 22.82
CA VAL A 97 -4.50 9.46 23.57
C VAL A 97 -4.49 8.10 24.27
N LEU A 98 -4.08 7.03 23.58
CA LEU A 98 -3.94 5.70 24.19
C LEU A 98 -2.94 5.72 25.35
N PHE A 99 -1.83 6.42 25.19
CA PHE A 99 -0.83 6.59 26.25
C PHE A 99 -1.41 7.33 27.46
N ALA A 100 -2.15 8.42 27.23
CA ALA A 100 -2.82 9.18 28.30
C ALA A 100 -3.88 8.35 29.04
N LEU A 101 -4.53 7.40 28.36
CA LEU A 101 -5.46 6.43 28.95
C LEU A 101 -4.76 5.30 29.72
N GLY A 102 -3.42 5.30 29.77
CA GLY A 102 -2.64 4.30 30.51
C GLY A 102 -2.50 2.96 29.78
N VAL A 103 -2.82 2.90 28.49
CA VAL A 103 -2.64 1.70 27.67
C VAL A 103 -1.14 1.48 27.44
N LYS A 104 -0.58 0.42 28.04
CA LYS A 104 0.85 0.11 27.99
C LYS A 104 1.24 -0.75 26.78
N THR A 105 0.31 -1.57 26.29
CA THR A 105 0.53 -2.51 25.20
C THR A 105 -0.62 -2.43 24.22
N ILE A 106 -0.30 -2.58 22.93
CA ILE A 106 -1.29 -2.60 21.85
C ILE A 106 -1.28 -4.00 21.27
N GLU A 107 -2.46 -4.62 21.20
CA GLU A 107 -2.61 -5.91 20.54
C GLU A 107 -2.31 -5.81 19.05
N ILE A 108 -1.49 -6.73 18.54
CA ILE A 108 -1.09 -6.76 17.13
C ILE A 108 -2.32 -6.92 16.21
N GLY A 109 -3.35 -7.63 16.67
CA GLY A 109 -4.61 -7.79 15.93
C GLY A 109 -5.38 -6.47 15.76
N ALA A 110 -5.42 -5.64 16.80
CA ALA A 110 -6.06 -4.33 16.70
C ALA A 110 -5.28 -3.40 15.75
N LEU A 111 -3.94 -3.45 15.81
CA LEU A 111 -3.08 -2.67 14.91
C LEU A 111 -3.24 -3.09 13.44
N SER A 112 -3.36 -4.39 13.17
CA SER A 112 -3.53 -4.89 11.80
C SER A 112 -4.88 -4.50 11.20
N ILE A 113 -5.97 -4.53 11.99
CA ILE A 113 -7.29 -4.04 11.57
C ILE A 113 -7.26 -2.54 11.29
N TYR A 114 -6.61 -1.76 12.16
CA TYR A 114 -6.45 -0.31 11.97
C TYR A 114 -5.72 0.00 10.65
N LEU A 115 -4.58 -0.66 10.40
CA LEU A 115 -3.81 -0.48 9.17
C LEU A 115 -4.61 -0.90 7.94
N LEU A 116 -5.34 -2.02 8.01
CA LEU A 116 -6.19 -2.48 6.92
C LEU A 116 -7.27 -1.44 6.58
N ALA A 117 -7.96 -0.90 7.58
CA ALA A 117 -8.96 0.13 7.39
C ALA A 117 -8.36 1.39 6.73
N LEU A 118 -7.16 1.79 7.16
CA LEU A 118 -6.44 2.92 6.61
C LEU A 118 -6.08 2.69 5.13
N PHE A 119 -5.56 1.51 4.78
CA PHE A 119 -5.27 1.15 3.39
C PHE A 119 -6.54 1.11 2.53
N MET A 120 -7.64 0.55 3.03
CA MET A 120 -8.92 0.54 2.31
C MET A 120 -9.42 1.96 2.04
N LEU A 121 -9.30 2.86 3.02
CA LEU A 121 -9.67 4.27 2.88
C LEU A 121 -8.81 4.95 1.80
N LEU A 122 -7.51 4.70 1.78
CA LEU A 122 -6.61 5.21 0.73
C LEU A 122 -6.99 4.70 -0.66
N VAL A 123 -7.28 3.40 -0.80
CA VAL A 123 -7.69 2.81 -2.09
C VAL A 123 -8.98 3.45 -2.59
N ILE A 124 -9.99 3.55 -1.72
CA ILE A 124 -11.28 4.15 -2.06
C ILE A 124 -11.10 5.63 -2.42
N GLY A 125 -10.36 6.39 -1.61
CA GLY A 125 -10.10 7.80 -1.85
C GLY A 125 -9.36 8.04 -3.18
N THR A 126 -8.39 7.19 -3.53
CA THR A 126 -7.73 7.26 -4.83
C THR A 126 -8.69 6.98 -5.99
N LEU A 127 -9.62 6.03 -5.85
CA LEU A 127 -10.64 5.78 -6.87
C LEU A 127 -11.59 6.97 -7.04
N VAL A 128 -11.92 7.68 -5.96
CA VAL A 128 -12.75 8.88 -5.98
C VAL A 128 -12.03 10.05 -6.67
N VAL A 129 -10.75 10.26 -6.35
CA VAL A 129 -9.95 11.37 -6.90
C VAL A 129 -9.54 11.15 -8.36
N LYS A 130 -9.41 9.89 -8.78
CA LYS A 130 -9.10 9.48 -10.17
C LYS A 130 -10.29 9.68 -11.12
N ARG A 131 -11.07 10.75 -10.96
CA ARG A 131 -12.22 11.04 -11.81
C ARG A 131 -11.74 11.38 -13.22
N GLN A 132 -12.26 10.61 -14.19
CA GLN A 132 -12.11 10.64 -15.66
C GLN A 132 -10.95 11.42 -16.25
#